data_AF-A0AB74EQX6-F1
#
_entry.id   AF-A0AB74EQX6-F1
#
_cell.length_a   1.000
_cell.length_b   1.000
_cell.length_c   1.000
_cell.angle_alpha   90.00
_cell.angle_beta   90.00
_cell.angle_gamma   90.00
#
_symmetry.space_group_name_H-M   'P 1'
#
loop_
_entity.id
_entity.type
_entity.pdbx_description
1 polymer ?
#
loop_
_entity_poly.entity_id
_entity_poly.type
_entity_poly.pdbx_seq_one_letter_code
_entity_poly.pdbx_strand_id
1 'polypeptide(L)'
;MADRQLQPFENVELGEKQDQLQVFEKAVLEHEGKGSAEDSGTAPLPENYPCRKRMLRAAYEAEKAKLQIELLKVQSWVKDSGQRIVSLFEGRDAAGKGGAIKRFMEHLNPRGARVVALEKPTDTERGQWYFQRYIQNLPTAGEMVFFDRSWYNRAGVERVTGFCEPNEVYALYAPSP
;
A
#
# COMPACT_ATOMS: atom_id res chain seq x y z
N MET A 1 24.30 -21.60 -6.98
CA MET A 1 23.39 -20.99 -7.99
C MET A 1 23.17 -19.57 -7.52
N ALA A 2 23.65 -18.58 -8.27
CA ALA A 2 23.68 -17.20 -7.81
C ALA A 2 22.26 -16.59 -7.85
N ASP A 3 21.80 -16.11 -6.70
CA ASP A 3 20.59 -15.29 -6.58
C ASP A 3 20.75 -14.05 -7.46
N ARG A 4 19.99 -13.97 -8.55
CA ARG A 4 19.93 -12.78 -9.40
C ARG A 4 19.17 -11.70 -8.65
N GLN A 5 19.90 -10.77 -8.03
CA GLN A 5 19.35 -9.56 -7.47
C GLN A 5 18.95 -8.64 -8.63
N LEU A 6 17.64 -8.42 -8.81
CA LEU A 6 17.11 -7.48 -9.81
C LEU A 6 17.73 -6.10 -9.58
N GLN A 7 18.24 -5.49 -10.65
CA GLN A 7 18.85 -4.17 -10.57
C GLN A 7 17.76 -3.10 -10.55
N PRO A 8 17.98 -1.95 -9.87
CA PRO A 8 17.09 -0.80 -9.97
C PRO A 8 16.87 -0.44 -11.46
N PHE A 9 15.61 -0.19 -11.83
CA PHE A 9 15.20 0.20 -13.21
C PHE A 9 15.39 -0.88 -14.28
N GLU A 10 15.65 -2.13 -13.90
CA GLU A 10 15.61 -3.26 -14.82
C GLU A 10 14.17 -3.43 -15.33
N ASN A 11 13.98 -3.33 -16.65
CA ASN A 11 12.70 -3.67 -17.27
C ASN A 11 12.43 -5.15 -17.00
N VAL A 12 11.56 -5.42 -16.04
CA VAL A 12 11.08 -6.78 -15.78
C VAL A 12 10.16 -7.13 -16.96
N GLU A 13 10.63 -7.98 -17.86
CA GLU A 13 9.76 -8.58 -18.87
C GLU A 13 8.69 -9.41 -18.14
N LEU A 14 7.48 -8.87 -18.06
CA LEU A 14 6.39 -9.48 -17.31
C LEU A 14 5.81 -10.73 -18.00
N GLY A 15 6.19 -11.03 -19.25
CA GLY A 15 5.73 -12.21 -19.99
C GLY A 15 4.20 -12.39 -19.89
N GLU A 16 3.74 -13.65 -19.81
CA GLU A 16 2.33 -14.02 -19.62
C GLU A 16 1.66 -13.39 -18.37
N LYS A 17 2.42 -12.79 -17.43
CA LYS A 17 1.82 -12.09 -16.28
C LYS A 17 1.21 -10.74 -16.66
N GLN A 18 1.60 -10.16 -17.78
CA GLN A 18 0.97 -8.93 -18.28
C GLN A 18 -0.47 -9.20 -18.71
N ASP A 19 -0.72 -10.35 -19.34
CA ASP A 19 -2.07 -10.83 -19.63
C ASP A 19 -2.85 -11.15 -18.34
N GLN A 20 -2.21 -11.69 -17.30
CA GLN A 20 -2.87 -11.89 -16.00
C GLN A 20 -3.29 -10.57 -15.34
N LEU A 21 -2.50 -9.50 -15.48
CA LEU A 21 -2.86 -8.16 -14.99
C LEU A 21 -4.05 -7.58 -15.78
N GLN A 22 -4.06 -7.74 -17.10
CA GLN A 22 -5.19 -7.32 -17.95
C GLN A 22 -6.45 -8.14 -17.66
N VAL A 23 -6.31 -9.45 -17.44
CA VAL A 23 -7.41 -10.33 -17.01
C VAL A 23 -7.90 -9.94 -15.62
N PHE A 24 -7.02 -9.53 -14.70
CA PHE A 24 -7.41 -9.02 -13.40
C PHE A 24 -8.18 -7.69 -13.52
N GLU A 25 -7.71 -6.74 -14.33
CA GLU A 25 -8.44 -5.49 -14.60
C GLU A 25 -9.81 -5.79 -15.22
N LYS A 26 -9.87 -6.65 -16.23
CA LYS A 26 -11.11 -7.03 -16.90
C LYS A 26 -12.07 -7.76 -15.96
N ALA A 27 -11.58 -8.71 -15.15
CA ALA A 27 -12.37 -9.41 -14.16
C ALA A 27 -12.89 -8.47 -13.06
N VAL A 28 -12.10 -7.48 -12.63
CA VAL A 28 -12.52 -6.44 -11.68
C VAL A 28 -13.60 -5.54 -12.29
N LEU A 29 -13.47 -5.17 -13.56
CA LEU A 29 -14.45 -4.36 -14.28
C LEU A 29 -15.76 -5.12 -14.56
N GLU A 30 -15.68 -6.43 -14.83
CA GLU A 30 -16.81 -7.31 -15.08
C GLU A 30 -17.47 -7.83 -13.80
N HIS A 31 -16.82 -7.71 -12.64
CA HIS A 31 -17.36 -8.15 -11.37
C HIS A 31 -18.44 -7.20 -10.86
N GLU A 32 -19.68 -7.43 -11.30
CA GLU A 32 -20.87 -6.84 -10.68
C GLU A 32 -21.18 -7.57 -9.37
N GLY A 33 -20.52 -7.13 -8.29
CA GLY A 33 -20.88 -7.55 -6.94
C GLY A 33 -22.35 -7.25 -6.66
N LYS A 34 -23.00 -8.06 -5.80
CA LYS A 34 -24.36 -7.76 -5.35
C LYS A 34 -24.34 -6.38 -4.66
N GLY A 35 -25.02 -5.42 -5.28
CA GLY A 35 -25.01 -4.04 -4.85
C GLY A 35 -25.91 -3.77 -3.64
N SER A 36 -25.49 -2.90 -2.73
CA SER A 36 -26.32 -2.39 -1.64
C SER A 36 -26.96 -1.06 -2.01
N ALA A 37 -28.18 -0.84 -1.51
CA ALA A 37 -28.73 0.49 -1.25
C ALA A 37 -28.42 0.96 0.18
N GLU A 38 -27.94 0.06 1.03
CA GLU A 38 -27.58 0.33 2.42
C GLU A 38 -26.12 0.75 2.53
N ASP A 39 -25.88 1.75 3.37
CA ASP A 39 -24.60 2.27 3.83
C ASP A 39 -23.98 3.39 2.98
N SER A 40 -24.37 4.61 3.41
CA SER A 40 -23.87 5.96 3.14
C SER A 40 -24.54 6.70 1.95
N GLY A 41 -25.64 7.39 2.25
CA GLY A 41 -26.12 8.52 1.42
C GLY A 41 -25.23 9.77 1.51
N THR A 42 -24.07 9.69 2.15
CA THR A 42 -23.28 10.86 2.55
C THR A 42 -22.28 11.33 1.51
N ALA A 43 -21.88 10.45 0.58
CA ALA A 43 -20.94 10.79 -0.49
C ALA A 43 -21.34 10.10 -1.80
N PRO A 44 -21.66 10.85 -2.87
CA PRO A 44 -21.93 10.28 -4.18
C PRO A 44 -20.67 9.59 -4.72
N LEU A 45 -20.85 8.48 -5.44
CA LEU A 45 -19.75 7.85 -6.18
C LEU A 45 -19.32 8.79 -7.32
N PRO A 46 -18.01 8.86 -7.64
CA PRO A 46 -17.55 9.61 -8.80
C PRO A 46 -18.23 9.13 -10.08
N GLU A 47 -18.52 10.04 -11.01
CA GLU A 47 -19.22 9.74 -12.27
C GLU A 47 -18.52 8.66 -13.10
N ASN A 48 -17.19 8.63 -13.06
CA ASN A 48 -16.35 7.66 -13.78
C ASN A 48 -15.95 6.44 -12.92
N TYR A 49 -16.61 6.19 -11.79
CA TYR A 49 -16.32 5.02 -10.99
C TYR A 49 -16.96 3.76 -11.63
N PRO A 50 -16.18 2.70 -11.93
CA PRO A 50 -16.67 1.56 -12.69
C PRO A 50 -17.82 0.83 -12.00
N CYS A 51 -17.82 0.79 -10.66
CA CYS A 51 -18.87 0.14 -9.88
C CYS A 51 -19.98 1.13 -9.53
N ARG A 52 -21.15 1.02 -10.19
CA ARG A 52 -22.29 1.92 -9.93
C ARG A 52 -22.96 1.74 -8.57
N LYS A 53 -22.72 0.61 -7.91
CA LYS A 53 -23.29 0.26 -6.60
C LYS A 53 -22.19 -0.15 -5.65
N ARG A 54 -22.38 0.14 -4.36
CA ARG A 54 -21.48 -0.34 -3.30
C ARG A 54 -21.73 -1.83 -3.05
N MET A 55 -20.70 -2.54 -2.60
CA MET A 55 -20.83 -3.94 -2.24
C MET A 55 -21.76 -4.12 -1.04
N LEU A 56 -22.66 -5.11 -1.07
CA LEU A 56 -23.43 -5.50 0.10
C LEU A 56 -22.50 -5.83 1.27
N ARG A 57 -22.82 -5.29 2.45
CA ARG A 57 -22.06 -5.52 3.67
C ARG A 57 -21.88 -7.00 3.98
N ALA A 58 -22.92 -7.81 3.81
CA ALA A 58 -22.84 -9.26 4.01
C ALA A 58 -21.86 -9.95 3.04
N ALA A 59 -21.85 -9.52 1.77
CA ALA A 59 -20.91 -10.05 0.77
C ALA A 59 -19.48 -9.59 1.06
N TYR A 60 -19.30 -8.32 1.43
CA TYR A 60 -18.01 -7.76 1.84
C TYR A 60 -17.42 -8.50 3.05
N GLU A 61 -18.18 -8.71 4.12
CA GLU A 61 -17.69 -9.40 5.31
C GLU A 61 -17.33 -10.86 5.02
N ALA A 62 -18.10 -11.54 4.18
CA ALA A 62 -17.81 -12.91 3.76
C ALA A 62 -16.50 -13.03 2.97
N GLU A 63 -16.27 -12.15 1.99
CA GLU A 63 -15.02 -12.14 1.22
C GLU A 63 -13.83 -11.67 2.05
N LYS A 64 -14.01 -10.64 2.90
CA LYS A 64 -12.98 -10.17 3.81
C LYS A 64 -12.48 -11.30 4.72
N ALA A 65 -13.38 -12.10 5.29
CA ALA A 65 -13.01 -13.22 6.15
C ALA A 65 -12.13 -14.24 5.42
N LYS A 66 -12.46 -14.60 4.17
CA LYS A 66 -11.63 -15.50 3.35
C LYS A 66 -10.24 -14.91 3.09
N LEU A 67 -10.17 -13.65 2.69
CA LEU A 67 -8.90 -12.96 2.43
C LEU A 67 -8.04 -12.86 3.70
N GLN A 68 -8.66 -12.64 4.86
CA GLN A 68 -7.94 -12.60 6.14
C GLN A 68 -7.37 -13.98 6.53
N ILE A 69 -8.05 -15.08 6.19
CA ILE A 69 -7.50 -16.43 6.34
C ILE A 69 -6.27 -16.62 5.44
N GLU A 70 -6.34 -16.23 4.17
CA GLU A 70 -5.19 -16.32 3.27
C GLU A 70 -4.04 -15.42 3.74
N LEU A 71 -4.34 -14.24 4.28
CA LEU A 71 -3.35 -13.31 4.82
C LEU A 71 -2.58 -13.92 6.02
N LEU A 72 -3.24 -14.73 6.86
CA LEU A 72 -2.57 -15.48 7.92
C LEU A 72 -1.59 -16.52 7.36
N LYS A 73 -1.95 -17.19 6.26
CA LYS A 73 -1.03 -18.13 5.58
C LYS A 73 0.17 -17.39 5.01
N VAL A 74 -0.04 -16.22 4.41
CA VAL A 74 1.05 -15.33 3.96
C VAL A 74 1.94 -14.98 5.14
N GLN A 75 1.39 -14.56 6.28
CA GLN A 75 2.20 -14.22 7.45
C GLN A 75 3.04 -15.41 7.94
N SER A 76 2.48 -16.62 7.98
CA SER A 76 3.24 -17.83 8.34
C SER A 76 4.38 -18.06 7.35
N TRP A 77 4.08 -18.00 6.05
CA TRP A 77 5.09 -18.16 5.01
C TRP A 77 6.20 -17.10 5.08
N VAL A 78 5.86 -15.83 5.31
CA VAL A 78 6.84 -14.74 5.46
C VAL A 78 7.79 -15.07 6.61
N LYS A 79 7.24 -15.50 7.75
CA LYS A 79 8.02 -15.90 8.92
C LYS A 79 8.95 -17.09 8.63
N ASP A 80 8.41 -18.14 8.02
CA ASP A 80 9.15 -19.39 7.80
C ASP A 80 10.22 -19.25 6.72
N SER A 81 9.96 -18.43 5.69
CA SER A 81 10.89 -18.17 4.59
C SER A 81 11.89 -17.04 4.87
N GLY A 82 11.67 -16.23 5.91
CA GLY A 82 12.47 -15.04 6.20
C GLY A 82 12.28 -13.90 5.19
N GLN A 83 11.25 -13.98 4.34
CA GLN A 83 10.92 -12.91 3.40
C GLN A 83 10.52 -11.63 4.14
N ARG A 84 10.51 -10.51 3.40
CA ARG A 84 10.28 -9.18 3.95
C ARG A 84 9.24 -8.47 3.11
N ILE A 85 8.15 -8.03 3.73
CA ILE A 85 7.08 -7.34 3.01
C ILE A 85 6.97 -5.91 3.49
N VAL A 86 6.96 -4.98 2.54
CA VAL A 86 6.62 -3.57 2.76
C VAL A 86 5.38 -3.25 1.94
N SER A 87 4.36 -2.69 2.57
CA SER A 87 3.14 -2.21 1.91
C SER A 87 2.99 -0.71 2.16
N LEU A 88 2.93 0.09 1.09
CA LEU A 88 2.81 1.54 1.16
C LEU A 88 1.37 1.97 0.85
N PHE A 89 0.73 2.68 1.78
CA PHE A 89 -0.62 3.16 1.60
C PHE A 89 -0.60 4.66 1.31
N GLU A 90 -0.77 4.99 0.03
CA GLU A 90 -0.88 6.36 -0.46
C GLU A 90 -2.27 6.66 -0.99
N GLY A 91 -2.62 7.94 -1.03
CA GLY A 91 -3.94 8.39 -1.45
C GLY A 91 -4.36 9.69 -0.79
N ARG A 92 -5.43 10.28 -1.34
CA ARG A 92 -6.02 11.55 -0.88
C ARG A 92 -6.49 11.46 0.57
N ASP A 93 -6.61 12.62 1.22
CA ASP A 93 -7.21 12.69 2.55
C ASP A 93 -8.65 12.14 2.50
N ALA A 94 -9.01 11.40 3.55
CA ALA A 94 -10.28 10.66 3.65
C ALA A 94 -10.53 9.56 2.59
N ALA A 95 -9.52 9.14 1.82
CA ALA A 95 -9.67 8.03 0.85
C ALA A 95 -9.86 6.64 1.48
N GLY A 96 -9.73 6.50 2.81
CA GLY A 96 -9.97 5.23 3.52
C GLY A 96 -8.74 4.37 3.82
N LYS A 97 -7.52 4.94 3.71
CA LYS A 97 -6.24 4.23 3.96
C LYS A 97 -6.18 3.56 5.33
N GLY A 98 -6.44 4.30 6.41
CA GLY A 98 -6.45 3.76 7.76
C GLY A 98 -7.51 2.66 7.97
N GLY A 99 -8.66 2.78 7.29
CA GLY A 99 -9.69 1.74 7.28
C GLY A 99 -9.20 0.45 6.62
N ALA A 100 -8.52 0.55 5.47
CA ALA A 100 -7.92 -0.59 4.80
C ALA A 100 -6.84 -1.25 5.65
N ILE A 101 -5.87 -0.49 6.18
CA ILE A 101 -4.80 -1.00 7.06
C ILE A 101 -5.40 -1.71 8.27
N LYS A 102 -6.45 -1.15 8.87
CA LYS A 102 -7.17 -1.78 10.00
C LYS A 102 -7.69 -3.17 9.63
N ARG A 103 -8.16 -3.41 8.40
CA ARG A 103 -8.63 -4.75 7.97
C ARG A 103 -7.50 -5.73 7.70
N PHE A 104 -6.35 -5.26 7.22
CA PHE A 104 -5.14 -6.10 7.15
C PHE A 104 -4.69 -6.54 8.54
N MET A 105 -4.61 -5.59 9.48
CA MET A 105 -4.06 -5.84 10.81
C MET A 105 -5.03 -6.53 11.79
N GLU A 106 -6.31 -6.68 11.43
CA GLU A 106 -7.39 -7.16 12.32
C GLU A 106 -7.09 -8.53 12.95
N HIS A 107 -6.45 -9.43 12.19
CA HIS A 107 -6.15 -10.80 12.63
C HIS A 107 -4.67 -11.18 12.55
N LEU A 108 -3.81 -10.32 12.01
CA LEU A 108 -2.38 -10.59 11.90
C LEU A 108 -1.71 -10.62 13.28
N ASN A 109 -0.72 -11.49 13.47
CA ASN A 109 0.08 -11.51 14.68
C ASN A 109 0.96 -10.24 14.75
N PRO A 110 0.83 -9.39 15.78
CA PRO A 110 1.54 -8.12 15.87
C PRO A 110 3.07 -8.28 16.05
N ARG A 111 3.57 -9.50 16.34
CA ARG A 111 5.01 -9.76 16.45
C ARG A 111 5.73 -9.86 15.09
N GLY A 112 4.99 -10.14 14.01
CA GLY A 112 5.54 -10.25 12.66
C GLY A 112 4.91 -9.26 11.68
N ALA A 113 3.99 -8.42 12.13
CA ALA A 113 3.33 -7.41 11.33
C ALA A 113 3.14 -6.13 12.15
N ARG A 114 3.54 -4.98 11.59
CA ARG A 114 3.37 -3.68 12.26
C ARG A 114 3.00 -2.57 11.30
N VAL A 115 2.37 -1.54 11.85
CA VAL A 115 2.02 -0.31 11.13
C VAL A 115 3.01 0.78 11.48
N VAL A 116 3.43 1.55 10.46
CA VAL A 116 4.26 2.74 10.60
C VAL A 116 3.44 3.92 10.13
N ALA A 117 3.12 4.82 11.05
CA ALA A 117 2.45 6.08 10.77
C ALA A 117 3.32 7.20 11.34
N LEU A 118 4.24 7.72 10.52
CA LEU A 118 5.15 8.78 10.97
C LEU A 118 4.44 10.12 11.00
N GLU A 119 4.64 10.87 12.08
CA GLU A 119 4.21 12.26 12.17
C GLU A 119 5.13 13.19 11.36
N LYS A 120 4.85 14.50 11.43
CA LYS A 120 5.71 15.55 10.86
C LYS A 120 7.15 15.38 11.37
N PRO A 121 8.17 15.58 10.50
CA PRO A 121 9.55 15.41 10.91
C PRO A 121 9.95 16.43 11.98
N THR A 122 10.59 15.94 13.04
CA THR A 122 11.24 16.74 14.07
C THR A 122 12.38 17.59 13.50
N ASP A 123 12.84 18.59 14.25
CA ASP A 123 13.93 19.47 13.83
C ASP A 123 15.21 18.68 13.49
N THR A 124 15.50 17.65 14.27
CA THR A 124 16.61 16.72 14.03
C THR A 124 16.39 15.92 12.74
N GLU A 125 15.21 15.34 12.52
CA GLU A 125 14.90 14.58 11.30
C GLU A 125 14.93 15.45 10.04
N ARG A 126 14.59 16.74 10.14
CA ARG A 126 14.70 17.69 9.01
C ARG A 126 16.16 17.99 8.64
N GLY A 127 17.08 17.91 9.61
CA GLY A 127 18.52 18.02 9.36
C GLY A 127 19.17 16.71 8.89
N GLN A 128 18.46 15.59 8.95
CA GLN A 128 18.94 14.29 8.48
C GLN A 128 18.66 14.09 6.99
N TRP A 129 19.27 13.04 6.43
CA TRP A 129 18.89 12.60 5.09
C TRP A 129 17.45 12.11 5.07
N TYR A 130 16.63 12.59 4.12
CA TYR A 130 15.17 12.39 4.09
C TYR A 130 14.72 10.93 4.28
N PHE A 131 15.41 9.98 3.65
CA PHE A 131 15.04 8.56 3.72
C PHE A 131 15.41 7.91 5.05
N GLN A 132 16.28 8.51 5.86
CA GLN A 132 16.81 7.93 7.08
C GLN A 132 15.69 7.52 8.05
N ARG A 133 14.69 8.39 8.26
CA ARG A 133 13.55 8.11 9.15
C ARG A 133 12.68 6.94 8.68
N TYR A 134 12.60 6.71 7.37
CA TYR A 134 11.82 5.61 6.81
C TYR A 134 12.62 4.30 6.79
N ILE A 135 13.91 4.36 6.47
CA ILE A 135 14.80 3.18 6.42
C ILE A 135 14.89 2.50 7.79
N GLN A 136 14.91 3.27 8.88
CA GLN A 136 14.85 2.76 10.25
C GLN A 136 13.62 1.89 10.54
N ASN A 137 12.58 2.01 9.72
CA ASN A 137 11.33 1.31 9.85
C ASN A 137 11.16 0.17 8.84
N LEU A 138 12.16 -0.15 8.03
CA LEU A 138 12.09 -1.29 7.11
C LEU A 138 12.05 -2.63 7.88
N PRO A 139 11.40 -3.68 7.32
CA PRO A 139 11.28 -4.98 7.95
C PRO A 139 12.64 -5.68 8.08
N THR A 140 12.80 -6.47 9.15
CA THR A 140 13.79 -7.56 9.18
C THR A 140 13.17 -8.87 8.67
N ALA A 141 13.97 -9.93 8.57
CA ALA A 141 13.54 -11.24 8.09
C ALA A 141 12.29 -11.74 8.84
N GLY A 142 11.25 -12.11 8.09
CA GLY A 142 9.99 -12.60 8.65
C GLY A 142 9.00 -11.50 9.06
N GLU A 143 9.28 -10.23 8.75
CA GLU A 143 8.40 -9.11 9.08
C GLU A 143 7.63 -8.56 7.89
N MET A 144 6.42 -8.10 8.20
CA MET A 144 5.55 -7.31 7.34
C MET A 144 5.40 -5.90 7.93
N VAL A 145 5.63 -4.87 7.12
CA VAL A 145 5.49 -3.48 7.55
C VAL A 145 4.50 -2.75 6.64
N PHE A 146 3.49 -2.15 7.25
CA PHE A 146 2.44 -1.37 6.57
C PHE A 146 2.66 0.12 6.86
N PHE A 147 3.02 0.89 5.85
CA PHE A 147 3.23 2.34 5.98
C PHE A 147 1.92 3.10 5.69
N ASP A 148 1.38 3.80 6.69
CA ASP A 148 0.33 4.81 6.49
C ASP A 148 1.00 6.13 6.11
N ARG A 149 1.06 6.37 4.79
CA ARG A 149 1.98 7.31 4.15
C ARG A 149 3.44 6.89 4.25
N SER A 150 4.24 7.34 3.28
CA SER A 150 5.62 6.92 3.10
C SER A 150 6.50 8.08 2.65
N TRP A 151 7.71 7.78 2.18
CA TRP A 151 8.60 8.74 1.53
C TRP A 151 7.98 9.41 0.28
N TYR A 152 6.87 8.89 -0.26
CA TYR A 152 6.09 9.58 -1.29
C TYR A 152 5.37 10.84 -0.79
N ASN A 153 5.33 11.09 0.52
CA ASN A 153 4.82 12.35 1.07
C ASN A 153 5.48 13.59 0.43
N ARG A 154 6.78 13.53 0.15
CA ARG A 154 7.51 14.63 -0.48
C ARG A 154 7.13 14.86 -1.94
N ALA A 155 6.79 13.79 -2.67
CA ALA A 155 6.26 13.88 -4.03
C ALA A 155 4.81 14.37 -4.11
N GLY A 156 4.03 14.17 -3.04
CA GLY A 156 2.61 14.53 -2.97
C GLY A 156 2.34 15.77 -2.12
N VAL A 157 2.15 15.55 -0.82
CA VAL A 157 1.68 16.59 0.11
C VAL A 157 2.68 17.73 0.24
N GLU A 158 3.99 17.45 0.42
CA GLU A 158 4.97 18.52 0.65
C GLU A 158 5.11 19.43 -0.58
N ARG A 159 5.04 18.86 -1.80
CA ARG A 159 5.05 19.62 -3.06
C ARG A 159 3.85 20.56 -3.20
N VAL A 160 2.65 20.10 -2.83
CA VAL A 160 1.42 20.88 -2.98
C VAL A 160 1.26 21.93 -1.87
N THR A 161 1.81 21.67 -0.69
CA THR A 161 1.68 22.53 0.50
C THR A 161 2.87 23.45 0.74
N GLY A 162 3.95 23.33 -0.05
CA GLY A 162 5.14 24.16 0.07
C GLY A 162 6.05 23.79 1.25
N PHE A 163 5.97 22.55 1.76
CA PHE A 163 6.82 22.06 2.85
C PHE A 163 8.15 21.47 2.37
N CYS A 164 8.42 21.50 1.06
CA CYS A 164 9.71 21.16 0.47
C CYS A 164 10.06 22.14 -0.65
N GLU A 165 11.34 22.43 -0.80
CA GLU A 165 11.82 23.22 -1.93
C GLU A 165 11.66 22.40 -3.23
N PRO A 166 11.39 23.02 -4.40
CA PRO A 166 11.19 22.30 -5.64
C PRO A 166 12.34 21.34 -5.98
N ASN A 167 13.59 21.71 -5.65
CA ASN A 167 14.80 20.90 -5.86
C ASN A 167 14.82 19.60 -5.04
N GLU A 168 14.21 19.57 -3.84
CA GLU A 168 14.14 18.38 -2.99
C GLU A 168 13.21 17.33 -3.59
N VAL A 169 12.17 17.76 -4.33
CA VAL A 169 11.30 16.85 -5.08
C VAL A 169 12.07 16.25 -6.25
N TYR A 170 12.84 17.04 -7.00
CA TYR A 170 13.68 16.53 -8.09
C TYR A 170 14.72 15.53 -7.61
N ALA A 171 15.30 15.74 -6.42
CA ALA A 171 16.28 14.82 -5.82
C ALA A 171 15.70 13.43 -5.47
N LEU A 172 14.38 13.30 -5.25
CA LEU A 172 13.73 11.98 -5.11
C LEU A 172 13.72 11.18 -6.41
N TYR A 173 13.61 11.87 -7.55
CA TYR A 173 13.53 11.27 -8.88
C TYR A 173 14.88 11.22 -9.59
N ALA A 174 15.90 11.85 -9.02
CA ALA A 174 17.24 11.83 -9.58
C ALA A 174 17.79 10.40 -9.49
N PRO A 175 18.26 9.81 -10.61
CA PRO A 175 18.97 8.55 -10.55
C PRO A 175 20.20 8.72 -9.65
N SER A 176 20.55 7.66 -8.91
CA SER A 176 21.86 7.58 -8.26
C SER A 176 22.94 7.90 -9.30
N PRO A 177 23.96 8.72 -8.96
CA PRO A 177 25.17 8.76 -9.77
C PRO A 177 25.83 7.38 -9.87
#